data_AF-A0A7K0Q2N0-F1
#
_entry.id   AF-A0A7K0Q2N0-F1
#
_cell.length_a   1.000
_cell.length_b   1.000
_cell.length_c   1.000
_cell.angle_alpha   90.00
_cell.angle_beta   90.00
_cell.angle_gamma   90.00
#
_symmetry.space_group_name_H-M   'P 1'
#
loop_
_entity.id
_entity.type
_entity.pdbx_description
1 polymer ?
#
loop_
_entity_poly.entity_id
_entity_poly.type
_entity_poly.pdbx_seq_one_letter_code
_entity_poly.pdbx_strand_id
1 'polypeptide(L)'
;MQLNVGGNMDFKNMLERERLESKKISKTQSVTSQVDRDMGKGNVHIGPSDHVPWLSDRKWAYVRLEGRAFGDVPLNLEYKLEVWDSPNSAGIIIDAVRAAKIALDRGIGGPILSASSYFMKSPPEQYSDSEARDAVEAFIAGTVER
;
A
#
# COMPACT_ATOMS: atom_id res chain seq x y z
N MET A 1 12.71 -9.42 0.12
CA MET A 1 12.29 -9.50 1.55
C MET A 1 11.85 -8.12 2.02
N GLN A 2 10.76 -8.03 2.79
CA GLN A 2 10.34 -6.81 3.47
C GLN A 2 10.05 -7.09 4.95
N LEU A 3 10.64 -6.29 5.84
CA LEU A 3 10.37 -6.30 7.29
C LEU A 3 9.90 -4.92 7.73
N ASN A 4 8.82 -4.85 8.51
CA ASN A 4 8.32 -3.59 9.05
C ASN A 4 8.35 -3.61 10.58
N VAL A 5 8.75 -2.52 11.21
CA VAL A 5 8.67 -2.36 12.67
C VAL A 5 8.18 -0.95 13.01
N GLY A 6 7.46 -0.80 14.11
CA GLY A 6 6.95 0.49 14.57
C GLY A 6 6.51 0.43 16.03
N GLY A 7 6.30 1.60 16.64
CA GLY A 7 6.02 1.70 18.09
C GLY A 7 4.58 2.03 18.47
N ASN A 8 3.74 2.38 17.48
CA ASN A 8 2.35 2.77 17.73
C ASN A 8 1.46 1.56 18.04
N MET A 9 0.20 1.84 18.39
CA MET A 9 -0.75 0.81 18.80
C MET A 9 -1.17 -0.11 17.63
N ASP A 10 -1.09 0.32 16.37
CA ASP A 10 -1.35 -0.55 15.21
C ASP A 10 -0.27 -1.65 15.12
N PHE A 11 1.01 -1.32 15.35
CA PHE A 11 2.08 -2.32 15.43
C PHE A 11 1.93 -3.27 16.61
N LYS A 12 1.52 -2.76 17.77
CA LYS A 12 1.21 -3.62 18.93
C LYS A 12 0.05 -4.58 18.63
N ASN A 13 -1.00 -4.10 17.96
CA ASN A 13 -2.14 -4.90 17.52
C ASN A 13 -1.75 -5.95 16.47
N MET A 14 -0.65 -5.74 15.73
CA MET A 14 -0.15 -6.68 14.73
C MET A 14 0.66 -7.85 15.33
N LEU A 15 1.00 -7.83 16.62
CA LEU A 15 1.60 -9.00 17.29
C LEU A 15 0.61 -10.16 17.44
N GLU A 16 -0.69 -9.86 17.42
CA GLU A 16 -1.77 -10.85 17.48
C GLU A 16 -1.84 -11.65 16.18
N ARG A 17 -1.31 -12.88 16.22
CA ARG A 17 -1.08 -13.72 15.02
C ARG A 17 -2.35 -14.05 14.23
N GLU A 18 -3.50 -14.15 14.89
CA GLU A 18 -4.79 -14.43 14.22
C GLU A 18 -5.23 -13.29 13.27
N ARG A 19 -4.74 -12.05 13.48
CA ARG A 19 -5.07 -10.89 12.64
C ARG A 19 -4.11 -10.70 11.45
N LEU A 20 -3.03 -11.49 11.37
CA LEU A 20 -1.97 -11.30 10.38
C LEU A 20 -2.28 -11.91 9.01
N GLU A 21 -3.14 -12.94 8.94
CA GLU A 21 -3.41 -13.65 7.68
C GLU A 21 -3.99 -12.73 6.59
N SER A 22 -5.04 -11.96 6.92
CA SER A 22 -5.67 -11.03 5.97
C SER A 22 -4.73 -9.90 5.53
N LYS A 23 -3.91 -9.37 6.45
CA LYS A 23 -2.96 -8.29 6.14
C LYS A 23 -1.76 -8.79 5.32
N LYS A 24 -1.31 -10.04 5.52
CA LYS A 24 -0.24 -10.66 4.73
C LYS A 24 -0.65 -10.83 3.27
N ILE A 25 -1.91 -11.24 3.03
CA ILE A 25 -2.48 -11.36 1.68
C ILE A 25 -2.48 -9.99 0.98
N SER A 26 -3.07 -8.96 1.61
CA SER A 26 -3.17 -7.61 1.04
C SER A 26 -1.79 -7.02 0.67
N LYS A 27 -0.80 -7.11 1.56
CA LYS A 27 0.56 -6.59 1.30
C LYS A 27 1.29 -7.37 0.20
N THR A 28 1.07 -8.67 0.11
CA THR A 28 1.70 -9.51 -0.91
C THR A 28 1.10 -9.18 -2.27
N GLN A 29 -0.23 -9.10 -2.35
CA GLN A 29 -0.95 -8.76 -3.57
C GLN A 29 -0.57 -7.38 -4.11
N SER A 30 -0.44 -6.36 -3.25
CA SER A 30 -0.07 -5.01 -3.69
C SER A 30 1.32 -4.92 -4.34
N VAL A 31 2.25 -5.81 -3.96
CA VAL A 31 3.59 -5.86 -4.59
C VAL A 31 3.56 -6.69 -5.86
N THR A 32 2.87 -7.84 -5.85
CA THR A 32 2.80 -8.72 -7.01
C THR A 32 1.94 -8.16 -8.14
N SER A 33 0.96 -7.29 -7.86
CA SER A 33 0.12 -6.67 -8.90
C SER A 33 0.87 -5.67 -9.78
N GLN A 34 2.04 -5.20 -9.34
CA GLN A 34 2.87 -4.24 -10.08
C GLN A 34 3.93 -4.92 -10.96
N VAL A 35 3.97 -6.26 -10.99
CA VAL A 35 4.99 -7.03 -11.71
C VAL A 35 4.30 -8.01 -12.66
N ASP A 36 4.46 -7.80 -13.97
CA ASP A 36 3.82 -8.60 -15.05
C ASP A 36 4.32 -10.06 -15.16
N ARG A 37 5.13 -10.53 -14.21
CA ARG A 37 5.66 -11.89 -14.18
C ARG A 37 5.43 -12.54 -12.82
N ASP A 38 5.10 -13.83 -12.83
CA ASP A 38 5.04 -14.61 -11.60
C ASP A 38 6.42 -14.65 -10.95
N MET A 39 6.53 -14.03 -9.78
CA MET A 39 7.76 -14.03 -9.00
C MET A 39 7.97 -15.38 -8.30
N GLY A 40 6.95 -16.23 -8.17
CA GLY A 40 7.00 -17.47 -7.40
C GLY A 40 6.92 -17.23 -5.89
N LYS A 41 6.16 -18.07 -5.19
CA LYS A 41 5.83 -17.91 -3.75
C LYS A 41 7.05 -17.86 -2.82
N GLY A 42 8.20 -18.40 -3.23
CA GLY A 42 9.45 -18.39 -2.45
C GLY A 42 10.26 -17.11 -2.57
N ASN A 43 10.01 -16.27 -3.57
CA ASN A 43 10.82 -15.07 -3.87
C ASN A 43 10.23 -13.79 -3.27
N VAL A 44 9.02 -13.88 -2.70
CA VAL A 44 8.37 -12.77 -2.00
C VAL A 44 8.19 -13.16 -0.53
N HIS A 45 8.99 -12.56 0.34
CA HIS A 45 8.83 -12.66 1.78
C HIS A 45 8.49 -11.30 2.35
N ILE A 46 7.24 -11.14 2.81
CA ILE A 46 6.78 -9.99 3.57
C ILE A 46 6.54 -10.50 4.99
N GLY A 47 7.47 -10.16 5.87
CA GLY A 47 7.50 -10.63 7.26
C GLY A 47 6.54 -9.87 8.18
N PRO A 48 6.28 -10.43 9.37
CA PRO A 48 5.39 -9.83 10.36
C PRO A 48 5.89 -8.45 10.80
N SER A 49 4.95 -7.60 11.20
CA SER A 49 5.27 -6.31 11.80
C SER A 49 5.65 -6.53 13.27
N ASP A 50 6.79 -6.02 13.72
CA ASP A 50 7.14 -6.06 15.15
C ASP A 50 6.81 -4.74 15.87
N HIS A 51 6.64 -4.81 17.19
CA HIS A 51 6.37 -3.65 18.04
C HIS A 51 7.63 -3.24 18.79
N VAL A 52 8.08 -2.01 18.52
CA VAL A 52 9.28 -1.45 19.14
C VAL A 52 8.89 -0.13 19.83
N PRO A 53 8.65 -0.13 21.16
CA PRO A 53 8.01 0.99 21.85
C PRO A 53 8.68 2.36 21.65
N TRP A 54 10.01 2.41 21.60
CA TRP A 54 10.76 3.67 21.45
C TRP A 54 10.68 4.28 20.04
N LEU A 55 10.15 3.55 19.06
CA LEU A 55 9.86 4.13 17.75
C LEU A 55 8.66 5.07 17.78
N SER A 56 7.75 4.93 18.76
CA SER A 56 6.50 5.68 18.80
C SER A 56 5.78 5.57 17.43
N ASP A 57 5.37 6.68 16.81
CA ASP A 57 4.71 6.66 15.50
C ASP A 57 5.66 6.50 14.29
N ARG A 58 6.97 6.37 14.53
CA ARG A 58 7.91 6.08 13.44
C ARG A 58 7.78 4.62 13.02
N LYS A 59 7.70 4.42 11.72
CA LYS A 59 7.73 3.13 11.06
C LYS A 59 9.04 2.98 10.31
N TRP A 60 9.71 1.87 10.55
CA TRP A 60 10.87 1.46 9.77
C TRP A 60 10.48 0.30 8.85
N ALA A 61 10.83 0.41 7.58
CA ALA A 61 10.71 -0.65 6.60
C ALA A 61 12.09 -1.00 6.04
N TYR A 62 12.50 -2.24 6.23
CA TYR A 62 13.70 -2.80 5.60
C TYR A 62 13.27 -3.59 4.38
N VAL A 63 13.82 -3.22 3.22
CA VAL A 63 13.50 -3.88 1.96
C VAL A 63 14.80 -4.34 1.30
N ARG A 64 14.79 -5.61 0.91
CA ARG A 64 15.83 -6.24 0.10
C ARG A 64 15.22 -6.71 -1.20
N LEU A 65 15.83 -6.27 -2.30
CA LEU A 65 15.49 -6.63 -3.67
C LEU A 65 16.70 -7.30 -4.31
N GLU A 66 16.46 -8.40 -5.01
CA GLU A 66 17.47 -9.11 -5.78
C GLU A 66 17.02 -9.18 -7.24
N GLY A 67 17.97 -9.06 -8.16
CA GLY A 67 17.70 -9.04 -9.58
C GLY A 67 18.91 -9.44 -10.40
N ARG A 68 18.79 -9.35 -11.72
CA ARG A 68 19.84 -9.62 -12.70
C ARG A 68 19.86 -8.48 -13.72
N ALA A 69 21.05 -7.97 -14.03
CA ALA A 69 21.28 -6.96 -15.04
C ALA A 69 21.59 -7.60 -16.41
N PHE A 70 21.99 -6.76 -17.37
CA PHE A 70 22.50 -7.23 -18.66
C PHE A 70 23.66 -8.22 -18.48
N GLY A 71 23.70 -9.28 -19.29
CA GLY A 71 24.71 -10.34 -19.19
C GLY A 71 24.54 -11.25 -17.97
N ASP A 72 23.34 -11.30 -17.39
CA ASP A 72 22.99 -12.15 -16.25
C ASP A 72 23.77 -11.83 -14.95
N VAL A 73 24.30 -10.60 -14.87
CA VAL A 73 25.07 -10.12 -13.72
C VAL A 73 24.12 -9.92 -12.53
N PRO A 74 24.37 -10.55 -11.36
CA PRO A 74 23.48 -10.42 -10.21
C PRO A 74 23.49 -9.01 -9.61
N LEU A 75 22.32 -8.54 -9.19
CA LEU A 75 22.09 -7.28 -8.50
C LEU A 75 21.46 -7.52 -7.13
N ASN A 76 21.89 -6.76 -6.13
CA ASN A 76 21.26 -6.71 -4.81
C ASN A 76 21.10 -5.25 -4.38
N LEU A 77 19.90 -4.89 -3.95
CA LEU A 77 19.59 -3.59 -3.36
C LEU A 77 18.99 -3.82 -1.97
N GLU A 78 19.57 -3.15 -0.99
CA GLU A 78 19.03 -3.08 0.36
C GLU A 78 18.82 -1.63 0.75
N TYR A 79 17.65 -1.31 1.27
CA TYR A 79 17.36 0.02 1.78
C TYR A 79 16.50 -0.03 3.04
N LYS A 80 16.68 0.99 3.88
CA LYS A 80 15.84 1.28 5.05
C LYS A 80 15.05 2.55 4.77
N LEU A 81 13.73 2.46 4.88
CA LEU A 81 12.84 3.61 4.85
C LEU A 81 12.35 3.89 6.28
N GLU A 82 12.48 5.13 6.73
CA GLU A 82 11.95 5.63 8.00
C GLU A 82 10.95 6.75 7.73
N VAL A 83 9.73 6.57 8.22
CA VAL A 83 8.63 7.52 8.03
C VAL A 83 7.78 7.64 9.28
N TRP A 84 7.01 8.72 9.38
CA TRP A 84 5.94 8.85 10.36
C TRP A 84 4.66 8.23 9.79
N ASP A 85 4.11 7.21 10.46
CA ASP A 85 3.02 6.39 9.91
C ASP A 85 1.68 7.14 9.92
N SER A 86 1.36 7.83 11.02
CA SER A 86 0.07 8.52 11.16
C SER A 86 -0.07 9.72 10.20
N PRO A 87 0.90 10.63 10.07
CA PRO A 87 0.82 11.74 9.10
C PRO A 87 0.74 11.27 7.65
N ASN A 88 1.46 10.19 7.30
CA ASN A 88 1.40 9.61 5.95
C ASN A 88 -0.01 9.09 5.61
N SER A 89 -0.68 8.45 6.58
CA SER A 89 -2.06 7.98 6.40
C SER A 89 -3.07 9.13 6.42
N ALA A 90 -2.86 10.15 7.25
CA ALA A 90 -3.79 11.27 7.41
C ALA A 90 -4.06 12.01 6.10
N GLY A 91 -3.03 12.26 5.29
CA GLY A 91 -3.19 12.90 3.98
C GLY A 91 -4.11 12.10 3.04
N ILE A 92 -3.91 10.79 2.98
CA ILE A 92 -4.73 9.88 2.17
C ILE A 92 -6.19 9.90 2.61
N ILE A 93 -6.45 9.90 3.92
CA ILE A 93 -7.80 9.92 4.47
C ILE A 93 -8.51 11.25 4.20
N ILE A 94 -7.81 12.38 4.31
CA ILE A 94 -8.37 13.70 3.93
C ILE A 94 -8.84 13.66 2.48
N ASP A 95 -8.02 13.12 1.57
CA ASP A 95 -8.34 13.05 0.15
C ASP A 95 -9.50 12.11 -0.14
N ALA A 96 -9.54 10.94 0.51
CA ALA A 96 -10.64 10.01 0.39
C ALA A 96 -11.97 10.62 0.87
N VAL A 97 -11.98 11.38 1.97
CA VAL A 97 -13.18 12.08 2.45
C VAL A 97 -13.63 13.17 1.47
N ARG A 98 -12.69 13.91 0.88
CA ARG A 98 -13.01 14.91 -0.16
C ARG A 98 -13.62 14.26 -1.40
N ALA A 99 -13.07 13.15 -1.86
CA ALA A 99 -13.62 12.38 -2.97
C ALA A 99 -15.03 11.84 -2.65
N ALA A 100 -15.24 11.34 -1.43
CA ALA A 100 -16.56 10.91 -0.97
C ALA A 100 -17.58 12.06 -0.94
N LYS A 101 -17.15 13.27 -0.56
CA LYS A 101 -18.01 14.46 -0.59
C LYS A 101 -18.41 14.84 -2.03
N ILE A 102 -17.47 14.77 -2.98
CA ILE A 102 -17.75 14.99 -4.40
C ILE A 102 -18.78 13.97 -4.92
N ALA A 103 -18.60 12.69 -4.59
CA ALA A 103 -19.55 11.64 -4.97
C ALA A 103 -20.95 11.90 -4.40
N LEU A 104 -21.02 12.28 -3.13
CA LEU A 104 -22.27 12.63 -2.46
C LEU A 104 -22.98 13.81 -3.14
N ASP A 105 -22.24 14.86 -3.48
CA ASP A 105 -22.77 16.05 -4.16
C ASP A 105 -23.28 15.73 -5.57
N ARG A 106 -22.71 14.71 -6.23
CA ARG A 106 -23.15 14.20 -7.53
C ARG A 106 -24.24 13.12 -7.43
N GLY A 107 -24.67 12.74 -6.23
CA GLY A 107 -25.68 11.69 -6.02
C GLY A 107 -25.19 10.27 -6.33
N ILE A 108 -23.87 10.04 -6.33
CA ILE A 108 -23.26 8.75 -6.69
C ILE A 108 -23.16 7.88 -5.44
N GLY A 109 -23.83 6.74 -5.47
CA GLY A 109 -23.73 5.70 -4.44
C GLY A 109 -22.77 4.57 -4.82
N GLY A 110 -22.34 3.79 -3.82
CA GLY A 110 -21.42 2.66 -4.01
C GLY A 110 -19.94 3.06 -3.98
N PRO A 111 -19.03 2.11 -4.24
CA PRO A 111 -17.60 2.39 -4.28
C PRO A 111 -17.24 3.27 -5.49
N ILE A 112 -16.44 4.31 -5.23
CA ILE A 112 -15.83 5.15 -6.27
C ILE A 112 -14.53 4.47 -6.67
N LEU A 113 -14.51 3.81 -7.83
CA LEU A 113 -13.43 2.90 -8.23
C LEU A 113 -12.12 3.67 -8.44
N SER A 114 -12.18 4.81 -9.11
CA SER A 114 -11.08 5.76 -9.30
C SER A 114 -10.41 6.12 -7.97
N ALA A 115 -11.17 6.67 -7.02
CA ALA A 115 -10.67 7.05 -5.70
C ALA A 115 -10.22 5.85 -4.87
N SER A 116 -10.96 4.73 -4.91
CA SER A 116 -10.60 3.53 -4.15
C SER A 116 -9.26 2.95 -4.61
N SER A 117 -9.04 2.89 -5.92
CA SER A 117 -7.82 2.35 -6.52
C SER A 117 -6.58 3.17 -6.17
N TYR A 118 -6.71 4.48 -5.99
CA TYR A 118 -5.59 5.36 -5.67
C TYR A 118 -5.32 5.46 -4.15
N PHE A 119 -6.36 5.47 -3.32
CA PHE A 119 -6.21 5.69 -1.88
C PHE A 119 -6.09 4.39 -1.05
N MET A 120 -6.54 3.25 -1.57
CA MET A 120 -6.63 2.00 -0.81
C MET A 120 -5.70 0.92 -1.36
N LYS A 121 -5.12 0.12 -0.46
CA LYS A 121 -4.19 -0.97 -0.84
C LYS A 121 -4.85 -2.18 -1.49
N SER A 122 -6.16 -2.35 -1.27
CA SER A 122 -6.95 -3.46 -1.80
C SER A 122 -8.29 -2.93 -2.27
N PRO A 123 -8.31 -2.19 -3.39
CA PRO A 123 -9.53 -1.69 -3.99
C PRO A 123 -10.39 -2.83 -4.57
N PRO A 124 -11.68 -2.59 -4.87
CA PRO A 124 -12.51 -3.56 -5.58
C PRO A 124 -11.95 -3.93 -6.96
N GLU A 125 -11.33 -2.95 -7.64
CA GLU A 125 -10.64 -3.12 -8.92
C GLU A 125 -9.23 -2.56 -8.80
N GLN A 126 -8.24 -3.38 -9.13
CA GLN A 126 -6.83 -3.03 -9.04
C GLN A 126 -6.39 -2.36 -10.36
N TYR A 127 -5.81 -1.17 -10.26
CA TYR A 127 -5.19 -0.43 -11.35
C TYR A 127 -3.69 -0.30 -11.07
N SER A 128 -2.88 0.00 -12.10
CA SER A 128 -1.52 0.48 -11.84
C SER A 128 -1.55 1.83 -11.12
N ASP A 129 -0.47 2.17 -10.39
CA ASP A 129 -0.43 3.40 -9.61
C ASP A 129 -0.62 4.66 -10.49
N SER A 130 -0.11 4.63 -11.73
CA SER A 130 -0.29 5.71 -12.71
C SER A 130 -1.74 5.83 -13.19
N GLU A 131 -2.37 4.70 -13.53
CA GLU A 131 -3.76 4.71 -13.99
C GLU A 131 -4.71 5.14 -12.87
N ALA A 132 -4.48 4.67 -11.64
CA ALA A 132 -5.25 5.07 -10.47
C ALA A 132 -5.17 6.58 -10.22
N ARG A 133 -3.97 7.18 -10.39
CA ARG A 133 -3.78 8.63 -10.29
C ARG A 133 -4.57 9.37 -11.35
N ASP A 134 -4.45 8.97 -12.61
CA ASP A 134 -5.14 9.66 -13.70
C ASP A 134 -6.67 9.51 -13.58
N ALA A 135 -7.14 8.34 -13.14
CA ALA A 135 -8.56 8.09 -12.90
C ALA A 135 -9.12 8.96 -11.77
N VAL A 136 -8.41 9.12 -10.65
CA VAL A 136 -8.90 9.96 -9.54
C VAL A 136 -8.90 11.44 -9.91
N GLU A 137 -7.93 11.92 -10.69
CA GLU A 137 -7.91 13.29 -11.21
C GLU A 137 -9.08 13.54 -12.17
N ALA A 138 -9.35 12.59 -13.07
CA ALA A 138 -10.51 12.62 -13.96
C ALA A 138 -11.84 12.65 -13.17
N PHE A 139 -11.94 11.87 -12.10
CA PHE A 139 -13.11 11.86 -11.22
C PHE A 139 -13.29 13.22 -10.54
N ILE A 140 -12.22 13.78 -9.97
CA ILE A 140 -12.25 15.11 -9.33
C ILE A 140 -12.67 16.18 -10.34
N ALA A 141 -12.12 16.15 -11.55
CA ALA A 141 -12.47 17.06 -12.65
C ALA A 141 -13.91 16.87 -13.18
N GLY A 142 -14.55 15.74 -12.89
CA GLY A 142 -15.91 15.44 -13.35
C GLY A 142 -15.99 14.90 -14.78
N THR A 143 -14.88 14.38 -15.32
CA THR A 143 -14.83 13.78 -16.66
C THR A 143 -15.15 12.28 -16.64
N VAL A 144 -15.17 11.65 -15.47
CA VAL A 144 -15.64 10.27 -15.26
C VAL A 144 -16.58 10.20 -14.06
N GLU A 145 -17.47 9.20 -14.07
CA GLU A 145 -18.52 9.03 -13.06
C GLU A 145 -18.02 8.29 -11.80
N ARG A 146 -17.17 7.26 -11.95
CA ARG A 146 -16.66 6.43 -10.85
C ARG A 146 -15.19 6.12 -10.98
#